data_AF-A0A816MGE0-F1
#
_entry.id   AF-A0A816MGE0-F1
#
_cell.length_a   1.000
_cell.length_b   1.000
_cell.length_c   1.000
_cell.angle_alpha   90.00
_cell.angle_beta   90.00
_cell.angle_gamma   90.00
#
_symmetry.space_group_name_H-M   'P 1'
#
loop_
_entity.id
_entity.type
_entity.pdbx_description
1 polymer ?
#
loop_
_entity_poly.entity_id
_entity_poly.type
_entity_poly.pdbx_seq_one_letter_code
_entity_poly.pdbx_strand_id
1 'polypeptide(L)'
;MSPVADNKWVKVGQKGAGPGPRSSHAITVVGNKVYCFGGELKPTIHIDNDLYVFDLDTQEWSIAPATGDAPFPCFGVSMVPIGTTIYVYGGRDDSRKYNGLHAYDTVANKWELLSPVEEGLPGRSYHSMAGDDRKVYVFGGVTAKGRVNTLHAYDVVDRKWVEYPAAGEACKGRGAPGLVVVDGKVWVLFGFDGNELGDIHCFGLATGKWTAVETTGDVPPARSVFPAVSSGKYIVIYGGEEEPHELMHMGAGKLSGDVYRFDTETLVWEKVVDGTEEGKNPCPRGWCAFAVAVVNGEKGLLVHGGNSPTNERLDDMVFWGF
;
A
#
# COMPACT_ATOMS: atom_id res chain seq x y z
N MET A 1 -15.99 22.92 16.45
CA MET A 1 -15.33 23.15 15.16
C MET A 1 -14.17 22.18 15.11
N SER A 2 -14.17 21.24 14.16
CA SER A 2 -12.95 20.46 13.90
C SER A 2 -11.90 21.44 13.38
N PRO A 3 -10.61 21.33 13.78
CA PRO A 3 -9.57 22.10 13.12
C PRO A 3 -9.63 21.74 11.62
N VAL A 4 -9.58 22.75 10.76
CA VAL A 4 -9.30 22.52 9.33
C VAL A 4 -7.91 21.89 9.31
N ALA A 5 -7.77 20.70 8.72
CA ALA A 5 -6.46 20.10 8.52
C ALA A 5 -5.59 21.13 7.79
N ASP A 6 -4.45 21.48 8.38
CA ASP A 6 -3.59 22.56 7.90
C ASP A 6 -2.86 22.21 6.60
N ASN A 7 -3.15 21.05 5.99
CA ASN A 7 -2.45 20.48 4.83
C ASN A 7 -0.93 20.53 5.04
N LYS A 8 -0.46 19.96 6.16
CA LYS A 8 0.95 19.99 6.56
C LYS A 8 1.48 18.59 6.82
N TRP A 9 2.71 18.36 6.40
CA TRP A 9 3.47 17.19 6.78
C TRP A 9 4.00 17.32 8.20
N VAL A 10 3.84 16.24 8.96
CA VAL A 10 4.41 16.09 10.30
C VAL A 10 5.39 14.92 10.27
N LYS A 11 6.64 15.15 10.64
CA LYS A 11 7.59 14.08 10.88
C LYS A 11 7.26 13.39 12.20
N VAL A 12 7.04 12.08 12.16
CA VAL A 12 6.81 11.27 13.35
C VAL A 12 8.16 10.89 13.94
N GLY A 13 8.35 11.17 15.23
CA GLY A 13 9.57 10.77 15.94
C GLY A 13 9.67 9.25 16.03
N GLN A 14 10.89 8.70 16.05
CA GLN A 14 11.11 7.26 16.10
C GLN A 14 12.22 6.93 17.11
N LYS A 15 11.94 5.98 17.99
CA LYS A 15 12.86 5.43 18.99
C LYS A 15 12.86 3.89 18.89
N GLY A 16 13.82 3.24 19.56
CA GLY A 16 13.91 1.78 19.61
C GLY A 16 14.51 1.16 18.35
N ALA A 17 14.49 -0.17 18.28
CA ALA A 17 15.03 -0.94 17.17
C ALA A 17 13.97 -1.11 16.08
N GLY A 18 13.92 -0.14 15.18
CA GLY A 18 12.98 -0.12 14.06
C GLY A 18 13.43 -0.93 12.84
N PRO A 19 12.58 -0.96 11.80
CA PRO A 19 12.87 -1.62 10.52
C PRO A 19 14.05 -0.98 9.75
N GLY A 20 14.45 0.25 10.11
CA GLY A 20 15.49 0.98 9.38
C GLY A 20 15.08 1.28 7.93
N PRO A 21 16.05 1.65 7.07
CA PRO A 21 15.75 2.10 5.72
C PRO A 21 15.28 0.95 4.83
N ARG A 22 14.10 1.10 4.22
CA ARG A 22 13.53 0.09 3.32
C ARG A 22 12.47 0.65 2.38
N SER A 23 12.27 -0.06 1.28
CA SER A 23 11.17 0.15 0.34
C SER A 23 10.53 -1.17 -0.05
N SER A 24 9.40 -1.12 -0.77
CA SER A 24 8.62 -2.30 -1.19
C SER A 24 8.20 -3.21 -0.02
N HIS A 25 8.20 -2.67 1.20
CA HIS A 25 7.59 -3.27 2.39
C HIS A 25 6.14 -2.83 2.50
N ALA A 26 5.45 -3.33 3.52
CA ALA A 26 4.09 -2.90 3.80
C ALA A 26 3.95 -2.51 5.28
N ILE A 27 3.03 -1.57 5.55
CA ILE A 27 2.62 -1.23 6.90
C ILE A 27 1.10 -1.26 7.03
N THR A 28 0.62 -1.48 8.25
CA THR A 28 -0.80 -1.35 8.59
C THR A 28 -0.97 -0.90 10.03
N VAL A 29 -2.18 -0.48 10.41
CA VAL A 29 -2.48 -0.01 11.76
C VAL A 29 -3.57 -0.87 12.39
N VAL A 30 -3.31 -1.35 13.61
CA VAL A 30 -4.29 -2.02 14.48
C VAL A 30 -4.29 -1.30 15.83
N GLY A 31 -5.41 -0.68 16.18
CA GLY A 31 -5.49 0.19 17.36
C GLY A 31 -4.50 1.35 17.25
N ASN A 32 -3.61 1.48 18.23
CA ASN A 32 -2.58 2.53 18.28
C ASN A 32 -1.19 2.05 17.83
N LYS A 33 -1.12 0.90 17.15
CA LYS A 33 0.15 0.27 16.76
C LYS A 33 0.25 0.16 15.25
N VAL A 34 1.38 0.60 14.71
CA VAL A 34 1.75 0.40 13.30
C VAL A 34 2.58 -0.86 13.20
N TYR A 35 2.21 -1.75 12.28
CA TYR A 35 2.92 -2.98 12.00
C TYR A 35 3.64 -2.83 10.67
N CYS A 36 4.87 -3.34 10.56
CA CYS A 36 5.72 -3.25 9.37
C CYS A 36 6.37 -4.60 9.08
N PHE A 37 6.32 -5.03 7.81
CA PHE A 37 6.85 -6.34 7.40
C PHE A 37 7.52 -6.28 6.02
N GLY A 38 8.62 -7.03 5.90
CA GLY A 38 9.36 -7.24 4.65
C GLY A 38 10.07 -5.99 4.15
N GLY A 39 10.37 -5.99 2.86
CA GLY A 39 11.02 -4.89 2.15
C GLY A 39 12.42 -5.23 1.64
N GLU A 40 12.99 -4.26 0.95
CA GLU A 40 14.34 -4.31 0.38
C GLU A 40 15.13 -3.06 0.77
N LEU A 41 16.41 -3.25 1.05
CA LEU A 41 17.38 -2.15 1.24
C LEU A 41 18.23 -1.96 -0.02
N LYS A 42 18.66 -3.08 -0.61
CA LYS A 42 19.30 -3.10 -1.93
C LYS A 42 18.28 -3.58 -2.96
N PRO A 43 18.28 -3.03 -4.19
CA PRO A 43 17.33 -3.43 -5.22
C PRO A 43 17.22 -4.95 -5.35
N THR A 44 16.01 -5.47 -5.25
CA THR A 44 15.68 -6.89 -5.43
C THR A 44 16.29 -7.87 -4.42
N ILE A 45 16.76 -7.38 -3.27
CA ILE A 45 17.30 -8.18 -2.17
C ILE A 45 16.44 -7.95 -0.92
N HIS A 46 15.77 -9.00 -0.44
CA HIS A 46 14.98 -8.94 0.79
C HIS A 46 15.84 -8.69 2.04
N ILE A 47 15.24 -8.12 3.08
CA ILE A 47 15.94 -7.84 4.35
C ILE A 47 15.74 -8.96 5.36
N ASP A 48 14.53 -9.05 5.93
CA ASP A 48 14.18 -9.87 7.09
C ASP A 48 12.72 -10.35 7.00
N ASN A 49 12.29 -11.14 7.98
CA ASN A 49 10.89 -11.52 8.22
C ASN A 49 10.39 -11.12 9.61
N ASP A 50 11.03 -10.12 10.21
CA ASP A 50 10.54 -9.57 11.48
C ASP A 50 9.23 -8.80 11.24
N LEU A 51 8.29 -8.94 12.18
CA LEU A 51 7.12 -8.07 12.24
C LEU A 51 7.43 -6.94 13.21
N TYR A 52 7.82 -5.78 12.68
CA TYR A 52 8.10 -4.60 13.49
C TYR A 52 6.81 -3.96 13.96
N VAL A 53 6.78 -3.48 15.20
CA VAL A 53 5.62 -2.84 15.82
C VAL A 53 6.05 -1.50 16.40
N PHE A 54 5.45 -0.43 15.88
CA PHE A 54 5.62 0.93 16.38
C PHE A 54 4.41 1.33 17.20
N ASP A 55 4.63 1.78 18.43
CA ASP A 55 3.59 2.37 19.26
C ASP A 55 3.49 3.88 18.99
N LEU A 56 2.34 4.36 18.54
CA LEU A 56 2.14 5.77 18.17
C LEU A 56 2.20 6.72 19.38
N ASP A 57 1.92 6.25 20.60
CA ASP A 57 1.97 7.08 21.81
C ASP A 57 3.41 7.24 22.31
N THR A 58 4.14 6.12 22.42
CA THR A 58 5.53 6.17 22.94
C THR A 58 6.55 6.55 21.88
N GLN A 59 6.16 6.42 20.60
CA GLN A 59 7.00 6.55 19.43
C GLN A 59 8.19 5.59 19.42
N GLU A 60 7.96 4.37 19.91
CA GLU A 60 8.99 3.35 20.07
C GLU A 60 8.69 2.09 19.24
N TRP A 61 9.71 1.64 18.52
CA TRP A 61 9.71 0.38 17.79
C TRP A 61 10.08 -0.80 18.67
N SER A 62 9.42 -1.92 18.39
CA SER A 62 9.70 -3.24 18.95
C SER A 62 9.48 -4.31 17.87
N ILE A 63 9.79 -5.57 18.17
CA ILE A 63 9.55 -6.70 17.27
C ILE A 63 8.48 -7.60 17.90
N ALA A 64 7.42 -7.89 17.14
CA ALA A 64 6.38 -8.81 17.55
C ALA A 64 6.89 -10.26 17.55
N PRO A 65 6.42 -11.12 18.46
CA PRO A 65 6.80 -12.53 18.48
C PRO A 65 6.48 -13.25 17.16
N ALA A 66 7.49 -13.87 16.55
CA ALA A 66 7.34 -14.68 15.34
C ALA A 66 6.93 -16.13 15.68
N THR A 67 5.78 -16.32 16.33
CA THR A 67 5.26 -17.67 16.63
C THR A 67 4.32 -18.17 15.54
N GLY A 68 4.24 -19.49 15.34
CA GLY A 68 3.37 -20.10 14.33
C GLY A 68 3.98 -20.12 12.93
N ASP A 69 3.14 -20.01 11.91
CA ASP A 69 3.53 -20.15 10.50
C ASP A 69 3.91 -18.78 9.92
N ALA A 70 5.02 -18.19 10.36
CA ALA A 70 5.44 -16.88 9.90
C ALA A 70 5.83 -16.90 8.40
N PRO A 71 5.53 -15.83 7.62
CA PRO A 71 5.97 -15.73 6.24
C PRO A 71 7.51 -15.66 6.16
N PHE A 72 8.07 -16.08 5.03
CA PHE A 72 9.51 -15.96 4.80
C PHE A 72 9.88 -14.51 4.39
N PRO A 73 11.16 -14.09 4.51
CA PRO A 73 11.61 -12.75 4.15
C PRO A 73 11.31 -12.39 2.69
N CYS A 74 10.68 -11.24 2.44
CA CYS A 74 10.26 -10.88 1.08
C CYS A 74 10.13 -9.37 0.86
N PHE A 75 10.02 -8.96 -0.39
CA PHE A 75 9.68 -7.59 -0.81
C PHE A 75 8.57 -7.58 -1.88
N GLY A 76 7.97 -6.42 -2.11
CA GLY A 76 6.78 -6.26 -2.94
C GLY A 76 5.55 -6.92 -2.32
N VAL A 77 5.51 -6.96 -0.99
CA VAL A 77 4.43 -7.52 -0.16
C VAL A 77 3.37 -6.45 0.11
N SER A 78 2.16 -6.86 0.49
CA SER A 78 1.12 -5.94 0.96
C SER A 78 0.42 -6.51 2.20
N MET A 79 -0.16 -5.63 3.03
CA MET A 79 -0.86 -6.02 4.24
C MET A 79 -2.07 -5.14 4.51
N VAL A 80 -3.13 -5.72 5.10
CA VAL A 80 -4.32 -4.98 5.55
C VAL A 80 -4.83 -5.53 6.88
N PRO A 81 -5.51 -4.72 7.71
CA PRO A 81 -6.10 -5.18 8.96
C PRO A 81 -7.60 -5.46 8.78
N ILE A 82 -8.12 -6.48 9.47
CA ILE A 82 -9.56 -6.64 9.72
C ILE A 82 -9.74 -6.96 11.21
N GLY A 83 -10.37 -6.05 11.94
CA GLY A 83 -10.43 -6.12 13.40
C GLY A 83 -9.03 -6.09 14.03
N THR A 84 -8.70 -7.12 14.81
CA THR A 84 -7.39 -7.29 15.46
C THR A 84 -6.44 -8.21 14.69
N THR A 85 -6.80 -8.61 13.47
CA THR A 85 -6.00 -9.55 12.66
C THR A 85 -5.41 -8.83 11.46
N ILE A 86 -4.12 -9.03 11.22
CA ILE A 86 -3.41 -8.48 10.07
C ILE A 86 -3.28 -9.58 9.02
N TYR A 87 -3.64 -9.29 7.78
CA TYR A 87 -3.53 -10.21 6.66
C TYR A 87 -2.38 -9.75 5.76
N VAL A 88 -1.44 -10.66 5.48
CA VAL A 88 -0.26 -10.42 4.65
C VAL A 88 -0.27 -11.39 3.49
N TYR A 89 -0.15 -10.87 2.27
CA TYR A 89 -0.18 -11.71 1.07
C TYR A 89 0.98 -11.37 0.13
N GLY A 90 1.48 -12.40 -0.56
CA GLY A 90 2.41 -12.26 -1.67
C GLY A 90 3.75 -11.64 -1.26
N GLY A 91 4.33 -10.89 -2.18
CA GLY A 91 5.76 -10.57 -2.11
C GLY A 91 6.62 -11.78 -2.47
N ARG A 92 7.90 -11.51 -2.76
CA ARG A 92 8.85 -12.55 -3.18
C ARG A 92 10.22 -12.39 -2.55
N ASP A 93 10.97 -13.47 -2.52
CA ASP A 93 12.40 -13.45 -2.23
C ASP A 93 13.24 -13.21 -3.51
N ASP A 94 14.56 -13.28 -3.34
CA ASP A 94 15.56 -13.05 -4.37
C ASP A 94 15.53 -14.15 -5.44
N SER A 95 15.09 -15.35 -5.06
CA SER A 95 14.92 -16.52 -5.94
C SER A 95 13.58 -16.54 -6.69
N ARG A 96 12.73 -15.52 -6.46
CA ARG A 96 11.35 -15.42 -6.96
C ARG A 96 10.40 -16.50 -6.43
N LYS A 97 10.65 -16.99 -5.22
CA LYS A 97 9.64 -17.70 -4.43
C LYS A 97 8.65 -16.70 -3.86
N TYR A 98 7.36 -17.03 -3.83
CA TYR A 98 6.29 -16.14 -3.34
C TYR A 98 5.69 -16.64 -2.03
N ASN A 99 5.32 -15.72 -1.13
CA ASN A 99 4.53 -16.05 0.05
C ASN A 99 3.05 -16.24 -0.33
N GLY A 100 2.37 -17.11 0.42
CA GLY A 100 0.90 -17.24 0.39
C GLY A 100 0.20 -16.19 1.25
N LEU A 101 -1.06 -16.43 1.58
CA LEU A 101 -1.82 -15.59 2.52
C LEU A 101 -1.58 -16.05 3.95
N HIS A 102 -1.09 -15.13 4.77
CA HIS A 102 -0.87 -15.32 6.19
C HIS A 102 -1.74 -14.36 6.99
N ALA A 103 -2.10 -14.77 8.20
CA ALA A 103 -2.73 -13.91 9.18
C ALA A 103 -1.87 -13.83 10.45
N TYR A 104 -1.77 -12.64 11.02
CA TYR A 104 -1.19 -12.42 12.34
C TYR A 104 -2.28 -11.94 13.30
N ASP A 105 -2.55 -12.71 14.33
CA ASP A 105 -3.43 -12.32 15.43
C ASP A 105 -2.64 -11.43 16.40
N THR A 106 -3.01 -10.15 16.49
CA THR A 106 -2.31 -9.17 17.34
C THR A 106 -2.57 -9.35 18.83
N VAL A 107 -3.59 -10.12 19.21
CA VAL A 107 -3.92 -10.44 20.60
C VAL A 107 -3.17 -11.70 21.03
N ALA A 108 -3.21 -12.74 20.22
CA ALA A 108 -2.51 -14.01 20.49
C ALA A 108 -1.02 -13.96 20.16
N ASN A 109 -0.57 -12.95 19.40
CA ASN A 109 0.79 -12.81 18.88
C ASN A 109 1.29 -14.04 18.11
N LYS A 110 0.46 -14.48 17.17
CA LYS A 110 0.68 -15.73 16.43
C LYS A 110 0.33 -15.60 14.95
N TRP A 111 1.22 -16.13 14.12
CA TRP A 111 1.01 -16.31 12.69
C TRP A 111 0.26 -17.60 12.36
N GLU A 112 -0.57 -17.54 11.34
CA GLU A 112 -1.26 -18.67 10.72
C GLU A 112 -1.14 -18.56 9.19
N LEU A 113 -0.72 -19.65 8.53
CA LEU A 113 -0.79 -19.75 7.07
C LEU A 113 -2.22 -20.11 6.67
N LEU A 114 -2.94 -19.16 6.07
CA LEU A 114 -4.34 -19.34 5.69
C LEU A 114 -4.50 -19.97 4.31
N SER A 115 -3.60 -19.65 3.38
CA SER A 115 -3.67 -20.14 2.00
C SER A 115 -2.27 -20.23 1.39
N PRO A 116 -1.69 -21.44 1.24
CA PRO A 116 -0.43 -21.63 0.53
C PRO A 116 -0.59 -21.28 -0.96
N VAL A 117 0.52 -20.98 -1.64
CA VAL A 117 0.53 -20.59 -3.06
C VAL A 117 0.08 -21.73 -3.97
N GLU A 118 0.37 -22.96 -3.57
CA GLU A 118 0.11 -24.18 -4.33
C GLU A 118 -1.37 -24.54 -4.40
N GLU A 119 -2.14 -24.14 -3.38
CA GLU A 119 -3.57 -24.45 -3.25
C GLU A 119 -4.47 -23.21 -3.40
N GLY A 120 -3.88 -22.02 -3.25
CA GLY A 120 -4.58 -20.75 -3.17
C GLY A 120 -4.46 -19.88 -4.40
N LEU A 121 -4.60 -18.57 -4.15
CA LEU A 121 -4.32 -17.56 -5.16
C LEU A 121 -2.84 -17.64 -5.59
N PRO A 122 -2.53 -17.60 -6.90
CA PRO A 122 -1.14 -17.64 -7.35
C PRO A 122 -0.31 -16.47 -6.80
N GLY A 123 0.88 -16.83 -6.31
CA GLY A 123 1.84 -15.91 -5.73
C GLY A 123 2.21 -14.77 -6.68
N ARG A 124 2.29 -13.57 -6.10
CA ARG A 124 2.55 -12.32 -6.83
C ARG A 124 3.22 -11.28 -5.93
N SER A 125 4.03 -10.41 -6.53
CA SER A 125 4.66 -9.25 -5.87
C SER A 125 4.20 -7.95 -6.51
N TYR A 126 4.31 -6.83 -5.78
CA TYR A 126 3.87 -5.50 -6.24
C TYR A 126 2.41 -5.49 -6.68
N HIS A 127 1.58 -6.31 -6.03
CA HIS A 127 0.12 -6.21 -6.09
C HIS A 127 -0.32 -5.19 -5.04
N SER A 128 -1.60 -4.84 -5.07
CA SER A 128 -2.19 -3.96 -4.07
C SER A 128 -3.27 -4.68 -3.30
N MET A 129 -3.41 -4.35 -2.02
CA MET A 129 -4.44 -4.89 -1.14
C MET A 129 -5.29 -3.79 -0.54
N ALA A 130 -6.56 -4.10 -0.32
CA ALA A 130 -7.50 -3.28 0.43
C ALA A 130 -8.41 -4.19 1.26
N GLY A 131 -8.92 -3.71 2.39
CA GLY A 131 -9.83 -4.47 3.25
C GLY A 131 -11.17 -3.76 3.40
N ASP A 132 -12.23 -4.53 3.56
CA ASP A 132 -13.45 -4.09 4.26
C ASP A 132 -13.60 -4.85 5.59
N ASP A 133 -14.77 -4.84 6.21
CA ASP A 133 -15.01 -5.50 7.51
C ASP A 133 -14.98 -7.05 7.46
N ARG A 134 -14.87 -7.66 6.27
CA ARG A 134 -14.98 -9.12 6.08
C ARG A 134 -14.03 -9.69 5.01
N LYS A 135 -13.62 -8.90 4.02
CA LYS A 135 -12.88 -9.35 2.85
C LYS A 135 -11.58 -8.59 2.69
N VAL A 136 -10.55 -9.35 2.36
CA VAL A 136 -9.25 -8.84 1.92
C VAL A 136 -9.20 -8.92 0.41
N TYR A 137 -9.19 -7.79 -0.27
CA TYR A 137 -9.11 -7.67 -1.72
C TYR A 137 -7.66 -7.64 -2.18
N VAL A 138 -7.37 -8.34 -3.29
CA VAL A 138 -6.06 -8.38 -3.94
C VAL A 138 -6.27 -8.06 -5.42
N PHE A 139 -5.60 -7.03 -5.91
CA PHE A 139 -5.65 -6.66 -7.32
C PHE A 139 -4.26 -6.54 -7.93
N GLY A 140 -4.15 -6.97 -9.19
CA GLY A 140 -2.98 -6.74 -10.02
C GLY A 140 -1.74 -7.48 -9.54
N GLY A 141 -0.58 -6.86 -9.74
CA GLY A 141 0.73 -7.36 -9.38
C GLY A 141 1.41 -8.19 -10.46
N VAL A 142 2.64 -8.60 -10.16
CA VAL A 142 3.51 -9.38 -11.02
C VAL A 142 3.55 -10.83 -10.52
N THR A 143 3.11 -11.74 -11.38
CA THR A 143 3.23 -13.20 -11.18
C THR A 143 4.45 -13.73 -11.95
N ALA A 144 4.76 -15.02 -11.81
CA ALA A 144 5.74 -15.70 -12.67
C ALA A 144 5.41 -15.60 -14.18
N LYS A 145 4.14 -15.36 -14.55
CA LYS A 145 3.68 -15.23 -15.94
C LYS A 145 3.60 -13.77 -16.42
N GLY A 146 3.93 -12.80 -15.56
CA GLY A 146 3.82 -11.37 -15.85
C GLY A 146 2.72 -10.67 -15.06
N ARG A 147 2.41 -9.44 -15.48
CA ARG A 147 1.42 -8.57 -14.82
C ARG A 147 0.01 -9.07 -15.06
N VAL A 148 -0.83 -9.01 -14.04
CA VAL A 148 -2.23 -9.45 -14.10
C VAL A 148 -3.18 -8.29 -13.76
N ASN A 149 -4.45 -8.40 -14.14
CA ASN A 149 -5.54 -7.46 -13.84
C ASN A 149 -6.70 -8.14 -13.10
N THR A 150 -6.41 -9.24 -12.40
CA THR A 150 -7.43 -10.01 -11.70
C THR A 150 -7.72 -9.41 -10.34
N LEU A 151 -9.00 -9.38 -9.96
CA LEU A 151 -9.47 -9.03 -8.63
C LEU A 151 -9.91 -10.31 -7.91
N HIS A 152 -9.29 -10.56 -6.77
CA HIS A 152 -9.67 -11.65 -5.88
C HIS A 152 -9.96 -11.07 -4.51
N ALA A 153 -10.78 -11.78 -3.72
CA ALA A 153 -10.92 -11.50 -2.31
C ALA A 153 -10.80 -12.76 -1.48
N TYR A 154 -10.20 -12.67 -0.30
CA TYR A 154 -10.29 -13.69 0.72
C TYR A 154 -11.38 -13.29 1.71
N ASP A 155 -12.43 -14.11 1.82
CA ASP A 155 -13.48 -13.93 2.82
C ASP A 155 -13.01 -14.53 4.15
N VAL A 156 -12.78 -13.68 5.16
CA VAL A 156 -12.13 -14.12 6.41
C VAL A 156 -13.03 -14.96 7.30
N VAL A 157 -14.36 -14.87 7.09
CA VAL A 157 -15.35 -15.66 7.82
C VAL A 157 -15.51 -17.03 7.17
N ASP A 158 -15.70 -17.05 5.85
CA ASP A 158 -15.85 -18.30 5.11
C ASP A 158 -14.51 -19.01 4.86
N ARG A 159 -13.38 -18.33 5.14
CA ARG A 159 -12.01 -18.78 4.95
C ARG A 159 -11.73 -19.31 3.53
N LYS A 160 -12.21 -18.58 2.52
CA LYS A 160 -12.09 -18.98 1.11
C LYS A 160 -11.79 -17.78 0.20
N TRP A 161 -11.08 -18.08 -0.88
CA TRP A 161 -10.94 -17.14 -1.99
C TRP A 161 -12.22 -17.03 -2.81
N VAL A 162 -12.49 -15.82 -3.27
CA VAL A 162 -13.54 -15.46 -4.21
C VAL A 162 -12.86 -14.76 -5.39
N GLU A 163 -13.05 -15.30 -6.58
CA GLU A 163 -12.62 -14.65 -7.82
C GLU A 163 -13.75 -13.77 -8.36
N TYR A 164 -13.44 -12.52 -8.69
CA TYR A 164 -14.39 -11.60 -9.31
C TYR A 164 -14.22 -11.60 -10.83
N PRO A 165 -15.25 -11.16 -11.59
CA PRO A 165 -15.16 -11.04 -13.04
C PRO A 165 -13.91 -10.31 -13.50
N ALA A 166 -13.30 -10.79 -14.58
CA ALA A 166 -12.13 -10.15 -15.17
C ALA A 166 -12.42 -8.70 -15.55
N ALA A 167 -11.45 -7.81 -15.34
CA ALA A 167 -11.57 -6.40 -15.69
C ALA A 167 -11.58 -6.14 -17.21
N GLY A 168 -11.35 -7.18 -18.02
CA GLY A 168 -11.27 -7.11 -19.47
C GLY A 168 -10.03 -6.36 -19.96
N GLU A 169 -10.00 -6.05 -21.25
CA GLU A 169 -8.86 -5.35 -21.87
C GLU A 169 -8.81 -3.86 -21.51
N ALA A 170 -9.94 -3.28 -21.09
CA ALA A 170 -10.03 -1.87 -20.71
C ALA A 170 -9.18 -1.56 -19.47
N CYS A 171 -9.10 -2.48 -18.51
CA CYS A 171 -8.23 -2.35 -17.34
C CYS A 171 -7.03 -3.30 -17.49
N LYS A 172 -5.91 -2.76 -17.96
CA LYS A 172 -4.70 -3.54 -18.22
C LYS A 172 -4.10 -4.18 -16.96
N GLY A 173 -3.39 -5.29 -17.16
CA GLY A 173 -2.58 -5.93 -16.12
C GLY A 173 -1.45 -5.02 -15.65
N ARG A 174 -1.37 -4.78 -14.34
CA ARG A 174 -0.52 -3.72 -13.78
C ARG A 174 0.09 -4.09 -12.43
N GLY A 175 1.29 -3.60 -12.19
CA GLY A 175 1.95 -3.60 -10.88
C GLY A 175 1.76 -2.27 -10.15
N ALA A 176 1.81 -2.32 -8.83
CA ALA A 176 1.76 -1.18 -7.91
C ALA A 176 0.68 -0.12 -8.22
N PRO A 177 -0.59 -0.49 -8.50
CA PRO A 177 -1.68 0.47 -8.58
C PRO A 177 -2.08 0.98 -7.18
N GLY A 178 -2.76 2.11 -7.11
CA GLY A 178 -3.58 2.44 -5.94
C GLY A 178 -4.77 1.48 -5.85
N LEU A 179 -5.09 0.99 -4.65
CA LEU A 179 -6.27 0.16 -4.41
C LEU A 179 -6.95 0.58 -3.11
N VAL A 180 -8.22 0.97 -3.18
CA VAL A 180 -9.01 1.34 -2.00
C VAL A 180 -10.47 0.87 -2.15
N VAL A 181 -11.15 0.67 -1.02
CA VAL A 181 -12.59 0.38 -0.99
C VAL A 181 -13.33 1.61 -0.51
N VAL A 182 -14.20 2.17 -1.35
CA VAL A 182 -15.02 3.35 -1.05
C VAL A 182 -16.43 3.11 -1.58
N ASP A 183 -17.43 3.30 -0.71
CA ASP A 183 -18.86 3.21 -1.05
C ASP A 183 -19.24 1.93 -1.84
N GLY A 184 -18.83 0.77 -1.31
CA GLY A 184 -19.14 -0.53 -1.92
C GLY A 184 -18.46 -0.78 -3.28
N LYS A 185 -17.43 0.00 -3.63
CA LYS A 185 -16.63 -0.16 -4.84
C LYS A 185 -15.17 -0.35 -4.51
N VAL A 186 -14.51 -1.24 -5.22
CA VAL A 186 -13.05 -1.35 -5.25
C VAL A 186 -12.53 -0.42 -6.33
N TRP A 187 -11.76 0.60 -5.96
CA TRP A 187 -11.15 1.55 -6.88
C TRP A 187 -9.72 1.15 -7.19
N VAL A 188 -9.39 1.04 -8.48
CA VAL A 188 -8.06 0.78 -9.01
C VAL A 188 -7.58 2.07 -9.67
N LEU A 189 -6.48 2.63 -9.17
CA LEU A 189 -5.95 3.89 -9.66
C LEU A 189 -4.55 3.69 -10.24
N PHE A 190 -4.31 4.18 -11.46
CA PHE A 190 -2.97 4.24 -12.09
C PHE A 190 -2.21 2.90 -12.04
N GLY A 191 -0.89 2.90 -11.86
CA GLY A 191 -0.03 1.72 -11.77
C GLY A 191 0.86 1.56 -13.01
N PHE A 192 1.50 0.40 -13.14
CA PHE A 192 2.54 0.20 -14.16
C PHE A 192 2.29 -1.07 -14.99
N ASP A 193 2.14 -0.96 -16.32
CA ASP A 193 2.04 -2.11 -17.25
C ASP A 193 3.36 -2.42 -17.99
N GLY A 194 4.36 -1.56 -17.84
CA GLY A 194 5.47 -1.39 -18.77
C GLY A 194 5.69 0.09 -19.09
N ASN A 195 4.61 0.87 -18.97
CA ASN A 195 4.61 2.32 -18.85
C ASN A 195 3.81 2.71 -17.60
N GLU A 196 4.01 3.94 -17.13
CA GLU A 196 3.13 4.53 -16.13
C GLU A 196 1.73 4.71 -16.70
N LEU A 197 0.73 4.30 -15.92
CA LEU A 197 -0.68 4.37 -16.29
C LEU A 197 -1.35 5.55 -15.59
N GLY A 198 -2.26 6.21 -16.29
CA GLY A 198 -3.07 7.34 -15.79
C GLY A 198 -4.56 7.01 -15.62
N ASP A 199 -4.97 5.77 -15.87
CA ASP A 199 -6.37 5.36 -15.90
C ASP A 199 -6.90 4.96 -14.53
N ILE A 200 -8.20 5.17 -14.32
CA ILE A 200 -8.91 4.79 -13.09
C ILE A 200 -10.08 3.88 -13.47
N HIS A 201 -10.25 2.81 -12.71
CA HIS A 201 -11.36 1.89 -12.82
C HIS A 201 -11.99 1.66 -11.46
N CYS A 202 -13.27 1.33 -11.42
CA CYS A 202 -13.89 0.82 -10.21
C CYS A 202 -14.69 -0.45 -10.49
N PHE A 203 -14.74 -1.33 -9.50
CA PHE A 203 -15.54 -2.54 -9.50
C PHE A 203 -16.64 -2.41 -8.46
N GLY A 204 -17.90 -2.42 -8.88
CA GLY A 204 -19.04 -2.40 -7.97
C GLY A 204 -19.26 -3.77 -7.32
N LEU A 205 -19.06 -3.87 -6.01
CA LEU A 205 -19.14 -5.14 -5.28
C LEU A 205 -20.55 -5.75 -5.31
N ALA A 206 -21.59 -4.90 -5.30
CA ALA A 206 -22.98 -5.33 -5.40
C ALA A 206 -23.40 -5.67 -6.84
N THR A 207 -22.87 -4.94 -7.84
CA THR A 207 -23.27 -5.11 -9.25
C THR A 207 -22.46 -6.17 -9.97
N GLY A 208 -21.26 -6.49 -9.46
CA GLY A 208 -20.32 -7.39 -10.12
C GLY A 208 -19.73 -6.83 -11.41
N LYS A 209 -19.71 -5.50 -11.59
CA LYS A 209 -19.33 -4.85 -12.85
C LYS A 209 -18.16 -3.90 -12.67
N TRP A 210 -17.25 -3.95 -13.64
CA TRP A 210 -16.18 -2.99 -13.85
C TRP A 210 -16.69 -1.75 -14.59
N THR A 211 -16.13 -0.59 -14.28
CA THR A 211 -16.42 0.68 -14.94
C THR A 211 -15.12 1.48 -15.04
N ALA A 212 -14.76 1.89 -16.27
CA ALA A 212 -13.72 2.88 -16.47
C ALA A 212 -14.24 4.25 -16.03
N VAL A 213 -13.40 5.01 -15.33
CA VAL A 213 -13.81 6.27 -14.73
C VAL A 213 -13.06 7.41 -15.40
N GLU A 214 -13.81 8.28 -16.07
CA GLU A 214 -13.29 9.55 -16.56
C GLU A 214 -13.26 10.55 -15.42
N THR A 215 -12.13 11.25 -15.25
CA THR A 215 -11.93 12.21 -14.17
C THR A 215 -11.54 13.59 -14.71
N THR A 216 -11.80 14.63 -13.93
CA THR A 216 -11.52 16.03 -14.30
C THR A 216 -10.77 16.76 -13.18
N GLY A 217 -10.48 18.05 -13.36
CA GLY A 217 -9.75 18.87 -12.38
C GLY A 217 -8.23 18.75 -12.54
N ASP A 218 -7.51 18.80 -11.42
CA ASP A 218 -6.05 18.70 -11.38
C ASP A 218 -5.60 17.24 -11.46
N VAL A 219 -5.88 16.59 -12.58
CA VAL A 219 -5.59 15.17 -12.78
C VAL A 219 -4.07 14.92 -12.65
N PRO A 220 -3.64 14.03 -11.74
CA PRO A 220 -2.22 13.69 -11.60
C PRO A 220 -1.66 13.10 -12.90
N PRO A 221 -0.39 13.40 -13.25
CA PRO A 221 0.34 12.62 -14.24
C PRO A 221 0.31 11.12 -13.94
N ALA A 222 0.37 10.30 -14.99
CA ALA A 222 0.49 8.85 -14.89
C ALA A 222 1.62 8.46 -13.91
N ARG A 223 1.35 7.49 -13.03
CA ARG A 223 2.28 7.12 -11.96
C ARG A 223 2.04 5.74 -11.38
N SER A 224 3.00 5.25 -10.60
CA SER A 224 2.91 3.99 -9.85
C SER A 224 3.61 4.11 -8.49
N VAL A 225 3.56 3.04 -7.69
CA VAL A 225 4.32 2.91 -6.43
C VAL A 225 4.10 4.07 -5.45
N PHE A 226 2.89 4.62 -5.42
CA PHE A 226 2.46 5.70 -4.54
C PHE A 226 1.55 5.19 -3.42
N PRO A 227 1.61 5.82 -2.24
CA PRO A 227 0.54 5.73 -1.24
C PRO A 227 -0.83 6.13 -1.77
N ALA A 228 -1.85 5.32 -1.46
CA ALA A 228 -3.26 5.59 -1.78
C ALA A 228 -4.17 5.16 -0.63
N VAL A 229 -4.91 6.10 -0.03
CA VAL A 229 -5.79 5.82 1.11
C VAL A 229 -7.12 6.56 0.96
N SER A 230 -8.16 6.06 1.63
CA SER A 230 -9.49 6.68 1.61
C SER A 230 -9.86 7.37 2.93
N SER A 231 -10.51 8.53 2.83
CA SER A 231 -11.15 9.24 3.94
C SER A 231 -12.55 9.67 3.54
N GLY A 232 -13.56 8.93 4.01
CA GLY A 232 -14.93 9.09 3.53
C GLY A 232 -15.00 8.85 2.02
N LYS A 233 -15.54 9.83 1.28
CA LYS A 233 -15.62 9.79 -0.19
C LYS A 233 -14.32 10.16 -0.91
N TYR A 234 -13.31 10.62 -0.19
CA TYR A 234 -12.07 11.08 -0.79
C TYR A 234 -11.04 9.96 -0.87
N ILE A 235 -10.30 9.90 -1.97
CA ILE A 235 -9.07 9.13 -2.10
C ILE A 235 -7.91 10.12 -2.11
N VAL A 236 -6.93 9.92 -1.23
CA VAL A 236 -5.73 10.76 -1.16
C VAL A 236 -4.53 9.94 -1.63
N ILE A 237 -3.76 10.50 -2.55
CA ILE A 237 -2.50 9.92 -3.02
C ILE A 237 -1.34 10.86 -2.76
N TYR A 238 -0.14 10.30 -2.62
CA TYR A 238 1.09 11.06 -2.42
C TYR A 238 2.24 10.46 -3.24
N GLY A 239 3.02 11.32 -3.89
CA GLY A 239 4.26 10.92 -4.55
C GLY A 239 4.07 9.90 -5.69
N GLY A 240 4.95 8.90 -5.73
CA GLY A 240 5.00 7.86 -6.76
C GLY A 240 6.05 8.10 -7.85
N GLU A 241 6.29 7.09 -8.66
CA GLU A 241 7.14 7.15 -9.85
C GLU A 241 6.32 7.65 -11.04
N GLU A 242 6.75 8.75 -11.68
CA GLU A 242 6.10 9.33 -12.87
C GLU A 242 6.79 8.92 -14.18
N GLU A 243 8.09 8.60 -14.10
CA GLU A 243 8.88 8.13 -15.24
C GLU A 243 9.83 7.02 -14.76
N PRO A 244 9.76 5.81 -15.32
CA PRO A 244 10.57 4.69 -14.89
C PRO A 244 12.05 4.89 -15.26
N HIS A 245 12.96 4.38 -14.44
CA HIS A 245 14.38 4.38 -14.78
C HIS A 245 14.71 3.38 -15.90
N GLU A 246 15.69 3.70 -16.75
CA GLU A 246 16.17 2.80 -17.83
C GLU A 246 16.72 1.45 -17.32
N LEU A 247 17.17 1.43 -16.07
CA LEU A 247 17.65 0.22 -15.37
C LEU A 247 16.56 -0.44 -14.51
N MET A 248 15.28 -0.10 -14.74
CA MET A 248 14.15 -0.60 -13.96
C MET A 248 14.36 -0.31 -12.46
N HIS A 249 14.10 -1.29 -11.58
CA HIS A 249 14.16 -1.13 -10.12
C HIS A 249 15.59 -0.88 -9.59
N MET A 250 16.62 -0.91 -10.44
CA MET A 250 17.98 -0.58 -10.06
C MET A 250 18.21 0.93 -9.92
N GLY A 251 17.35 1.75 -10.51
CA GLY A 251 17.36 3.21 -10.36
C GLY A 251 16.08 3.71 -9.67
N ALA A 252 16.05 5.01 -9.34
CA ALA A 252 14.93 5.63 -8.65
C ALA A 252 13.78 6.06 -9.58
N GLY A 253 14.08 6.28 -10.86
CA GLY A 253 13.16 6.96 -11.79
C GLY A 253 12.96 8.43 -11.42
N LYS A 254 11.92 9.05 -12.00
CA LYS A 254 11.47 10.37 -11.60
C LYS A 254 10.35 10.23 -10.57
N LEU A 255 10.62 10.65 -9.34
CA LEU A 255 9.69 10.55 -8.23
C LEU A 255 8.98 11.88 -7.97
N SER A 256 7.69 11.81 -7.64
CA SER A 256 6.85 12.94 -7.29
C SER A 256 6.84 13.18 -5.77
N GLY A 257 6.59 14.42 -5.36
CA GLY A 257 6.34 14.81 -3.96
C GLY A 257 4.97 15.43 -3.75
N ASP A 258 4.11 15.39 -4.77
CA ASP A 258 2.81 16.03 -4.74
C ASP A 258 1.77 15.20 -3.97
N VAL A 259 0.81 15.89 -3.35
CA VAL A 259 -0.38 15.30 -2.75
C VAL A 259 -1.59 15.65 -3.61
N TYR A 260 -2.42 14.66 -3.92
CA TYR A 260 -3.67 14.86 -4.65
C TYR A 260 -4.84 14.24 -3.89
N ARG A 261 -6.00 14.88 -4.01
CA ARG A 261 -7.27 14.40 -3.47
C ARG A 261 -8.25 14.18 -4.61
N PHE A 262 -8.90 13.02 -4.62
CA PHE A 262 -9.94 12.65 -5.57
C PHE A 262 -11.28 12.48 -4.85
N ASP A 263 -12.31 13.18 -5.31
CA ASP A 263 -13.68 13.00 -4.82
C ASP A 263 -14.38 11.91 -5.65
N THR A 264 -14.71 10.78 -5.02
CA THR A 264 -15.33 9.63 -5.71
C THR A 264 -16.79 9.86 -6.12
N GLU A 265 -17.43 10.92 -5.64
CA GLU A 265 -18.79 11.30 -6.04
C GLU A 265 -18.80 12.23 -7.25
N THR A 266 -17.91 13.24 -7.25
CA THR A 266 -17.85 14.25 -8.33
C THR A 266 -16.87 13.88 -9.44
N LEU A 267 -15.97 12.92 -9.18
CA LEU A 267 -14.91 12.47 -10.08
C LEU A 267 -13.90 13.59 -10.43
N VAL A 268 -13.71 14.52 -9.51
CA VAL A 268 -12.79 15.66 -9.63
C VAL A 268 -11.55 15.42 -8.79
N TRP A 269 -10.39 15.63 -9.38
CA TRP A 269 -9.10 15.73 -8.72
C TRP A 269 -8.79 17.16 -8.31
N GLU A 270 -8.15 17.30 -7.16
CA GLU A 270 -7.60 18.54 -6.63
C GLU A 270 -6.15 18.28 -6.22
N LYS A 271 -5.23 19.10 -6.73
CA LYS A 271 -3.86 19.10 -6.24
C LYS A 271 -3.83 19.84 -4.92
N VAL A 272 -3.47 19.16 -3.84
CA VAL A 272 -3.49 19.76 -2.51
C VAL A 272 -2.28 20.67 -2.37
N VAL A 273 -2.54 21.94 -2.05
CA VAL A 273 -1.48 22.91 -1.77
C VAL A 273 -0.90 22.62 -0.39
N ASP A 274 0.40 22.31 -0.39
CA ASP A 274 1.15 22.05 0.83
C ASP A 274 1.37 23.33 1.63
N GLY A 275 0.84 23.36 2.85
CA GLY A 275 0.97 24.47 3.79
C GLY A 275 2.21 24.37 4.68
N THR A 276 3.05 23.35 4.49
CA THR A 276 4.30 23.15 5.24
C THR A 276 5.33 24.20 4.87
N GLU A 277 6.15 24.61 5.83
CA GLU A 277 7.24 25.56 5.57
C GLU A 277 8.23 25.00 4.53
N GLU A 278 8.73 25.88 3.67
CA GLU A 278 9.68 25.53 2.62
C GLU A 278 10.89 24.76 3.21
N GLY A 279 11.21 23.62 2.60
CA GLY A 279 12.30 22.74 3.04
C GLY A 279 11.96 21.78 4.18
N LYS A 280 10.74 21.80 4.74
CA LYS A 280 10.29 20.81 5.74
C LYS A 280 9.44 19.66 5.15
N ASN A 281 9.16 19.70 3.86
CA ASN A 281 8.43 18.65 3.16
C ASN A 281 9.25 17.36 3.10
N PRO A 282 8.59 16.19 3.17
CA PRO A 282 9.24 14.95 2.77
C PRO A 282 9.71 15.10 1.33
N CYS A 283 10.94 14.64 1.06
CA CYS A 283 11.44 14.61 -0.31
C CYS A 283 10.49 13.82 -1.23
N PRO A 284 10.47 14.12 -2.54
CA PRO A 284 9.79 13.28 -3.52
C PRO A 284 10.19 11.82 -3.35
N ARG A 285 9.22 10.90 -3.40
CA ARG A 285 9.46 9.49 -3.10
C ARG A 285 8.41 8.58 -3.71
N GLY A 286 8.79 7.31 -3.85
CA GLY A 286 7.93 6.21 -4.27
C GLY A 286 8.32 4.94 -3.53
N TRP A 287 7.66 3.83 -3.85
CA TRP A 287 7.95 2.51 -3.24
C TRP A 287 7.78 2.49 -1.71
N CYS A 288 7.02 3.45 -1.18
CA CYS A 288 6.80 3.64 0.25
C CYS A 288 5.74 2.66 0.76
N ALA A 289 5.84 2.30 2.03
CA ALA A 289 4.71 1.70 2.71
C ALA A 289 3.85 2.80 3.32
N PHE A 290 2.54 2.54 3.43
CA PHE A 290 1.59 3.50 3.92
C PHE A 290 0.40 2.85 4.60
N ALA A 291 -0.27 3.61 5.46
CA ALA A 291 -1.53 3.22 6.07
C ALA A 291 -2.34 4.45 6.46
N VAL A 292 -3.61 4.25 6.77
CA VAL A 292 -4.41 5.23 7.49
C VAL A 292 -4.08 5.10 8.98
N ALA A 293 -3.76 6.21 9.62
CA ALA A 293 -3.49 6.27 11.06
C ALA A 293 -4.23 7.43 11.71
N VAL A 294 -4.34 7.39 13.05
CA VAL A 294 -4.73 8.55 13.85
C VAL A 294 -3.50 9.01 14.62
N VAL A 295 -3.03 10.22 14.36
CA VAL A 295 -1.86 10.81 15.03
C VAL A 295 -2.32 12.10 15.69
N ASN A 296 -2.09 12.24 17.00
CA ASN A 296 -2.53 13.40 17.78
C ASN A 296 -4.04 13.70 17.66
N GLY A 297 -4.87 12.66 17.49
CA GLY A 297 -6.33 12.79 17.35
C GLY A 297 -6.81 13.16 15.93
N GLU A 298 -5.90 13.32 14.97
CA GLU A 298 -6.22 13.61 13.57
C GLU A 298 -6.04 12.34 12.73
N LYS A 299 -7.02 12.03 11.87
CA LYS A 299 -6.93 10.91 10.93
C LYS A 299 -6.18 11.36 9.69
N GLY A 300 -5.29 10.52 9.18
CA GLY A 300 -4.46 10.91 8.03
C GLY A 300 -3.72 9.77 7.36
N LEU A 301 -2.94 10.14 6.36
CA LEU A 301 -2.01 9.28 5.65
C LEU A 301 -0.69 9.20 6.43
N LEU A 302 -0.32 8.01 6.87
CA LEU A 302 1.01 7.71 7.41
C LEU A 302 1.86 7.06 6.30
N VAL A 303 3.07 7.54 6.09
CA VAL A 303 4.03 7.03 5.10
C VAL A 303 5.32 6.67 5.80
N HIS A 304 5.88 5.50 5.49
CA HIS A 304 7.16 5.04 6.01
C HIS A 304 8.10 4.62 4.88
N GLY A 305 9.34 5.11 4.95
CA GLY A 305 10.44 4.72 4.08
C GLY A 305 10.19 5.04 2.61
N GLY A 306 10.54 4.09 1.74
CA GLY A 306 10.50 4.24 0.28
C GLY A 306 11.85 4.61 -0.32
N ASN A 307 11.87 4.84 -1.64
CA ASN A 307 13.04 5.29 -2.36
C ASN A 307 13.01 6.81 -2.54
N SER A 308 14.15 7.45 -2.36
CA SER A 308 14.37 8.86 -2.70
C SER A 308 14.87 9.03 -4.14
N PRO A 309 14.93 10.26 -4.68
CA PRO A 309 15.40 10.52 -6.04
C PRO A 309 16.90 10.21 -6.22
N THR A 310 17.66 10.12 -5.13
CA THR A 310 19.06 9.69 -5.11
C THR A 310 19.22 8.17 -5.06
N ASN A 311 18.11 7.41 -5.15
CA ASN A 311 18.04 5.94 -5.06
C ASN A 311 18.39 5.36 -3.68
N GLU A 312 18.50 6.22 -2.66
CA GLU A 312 18.65 5.81 -1.28
C GLU A 312 17.29 5.37 -0.72
N ARG A 313 17.29 4.28 0.06
CA ARG A 313 16.11 3.87 0.85
C ARG A 313 16.02 4.77 2.06
N LEU A 314 14.80 5.16 2.40
CA LEU A 314 14.49 6.03 3.52
C LEU A 314 13.99 5.21 4.70
N ASP A 315 14.14 5.74 5.91
CA ASP A 315 13.64 5.19 7.18
C ASP A 315 12.72 6.15 7.93
N ASP A 316 12.47 7.34 7.38
CA ASP A 316 11.61 8.33 8.01
C ASP A 316 10.14 7.91 7.94
N MET A 317 9.39 8.38 8.95
CA MET A 317 7.96 8.24 9.01
C MET A 317 7.33 9.63 9.03
N VAL A 318 6.43 9.88 8.10
CA VAL A 318 5.77 11.17 7.91
C VAL A 318 4.26 10.99 7.85
N PHE A 319 3.55 11.97 8.36
CA PHE A 319 2.09 11.96 8.50
C PHE A 319 1.47 13.19 7.87
N TRP A 320 0.34 12.99 7.19
CA TRP A 320 -0.48 14.03 6.58
C TRP A 320 -1.95 13.88 7.01
N GLY A 321 -2.48 14.86 7.74
CA GLY A 321 -3.87 14.88 8.21
C GLY A 321 -4.89 15.21 7.12
N PHE A 322 -6.13 14.73 7.26
CA PHE A 322 -7.26 14.95 6.33
C PHE A 322 -8.30 15.93 6.85
#